data_AF-A0A328B294-F1
#
_entry.id   AF-A0A328B294-F1
#
_cell.length_a   1.000
_cell.length_b   1.000
_cell.length_c   1.000
_cell.angle_alpha   90.00
_cell.angle_beta   90.00
_cell.angle_gamma   90.00
#
_symmetry.space_group_name_H-M   'P 1'
#
loop_
_entity.id
_entity.type
_entity.pdbx_description
1 polymer ?
#
loop_
_entity_poly.entity_id
_entity_poly.type
_entity_poly.pdbx_seq_one_letter_code
_entity_poly.pdbx_strand_id
1 'polypeptide(L)'
;MNHAPQADELANNTVVDFDEALLDACPTQMRADLMAEANLLAQAFAPEGRAEQLEAMAQALSSGDRDAKIGRMHARRLAAALRRLARNSEA
;
A
#
# COMPACT_ATOMS: atom_id res chain seq x y z
N MET A 1 8.61 1.30 -52.40
CA MET A 1 9.45 1.61 -51.22
C MET A 1 8.51 1.72 -50.04
N ASN A 2 8.46 0.66 -49.21
CA ASN A 2 7.59 0.57 -48.04
C ASN A 2 8.23 1.38 -46.89
N HIS A 3 7.56 2.43 -46.45
CA HIS A 3 7.81 3.04 -45.15
C HIS A 3 6.51 3.04 -44.37
N ALA A 4 6.35 2.03 -43.52
CA ALA A 4 5.54 2.14 -42.33
C ALA A 4 6.51 2.31 -41.15
N PRO A 5 6.47 3.45 -40.44
CA PRO A 5 6.84 3.54 -39.04
C PRO A 5 5.57 3.89 -38.24
N GLN A 6 5.27 3.43 -37.05
CA GLN A 6 5.93 2.63 -36.03
C GLN A 6 4.76 2.16 -35.16
N ALA A 7 4.57 0.85 -34.99
CA ALA A 7 3.52 0.30 -34.14
C ALA A 7 4.05 -0.02 -32.72
N ASP A 8 5.00 0.75 -32.20
CA ASP A 8 5.87 0.27 -31.11
C ASP A 8 6.24 1.34 -30.04
N GLU A 9 5.30 2.21 -29.66
CA GLU A 9 5.53 3.20 -28.58
C GLU A 9 4.39 3.30 -27.54
N LEU A 10 3.67 2.20 -27.29
CA LEU A 10 2.69 2.13 -26.19
C LEU A 10 2.94 0.96 -25.21
N ALA A 11 4.07 0.27 -25.32
CA ALA A 11 4.31 -1.00 -24.63
C ALA A 11 4.97 -0.89 -23.24
N ASN A 12 4.79 0.22 -22.50
CA ASN A 12 5.30 0.31 -21.12
C ASN A 12 4.39 1.14 -20.19
N ASN A 13 3.08 0.89 -20.24
CA ASN A 13 2.16 1.35 -19.20
C ASN A 13 2.32 0.50 -17.93
N THR A 14 3.44 0.65 -17.23
CA THR A 14 3.62 0.06 -15.90
C THR A 14 2.72 0.82 -14.92
N VAL A 15 1.64 0.16 -14.47
CA VAL A 15 0.84 0.68 -13.36
C VAL A 15 1.70 0.62 -12.11
N VAL A 16 2.05 1.79 -11.57
CA VAL A 16 2.82 1.90 -10.32
C VAL A 16 1.84 1.84 -9.15
N ASP A 17 1.92 0.79 -8.34
CA ASP A 17 1.31 0.79 -7.01
C ASP A 17 2.12 1.70 -6.09
N PHE A 18 1.59 2.91 -5.86
CA PHE A 18 2.24 3.91 -5.02
C PHE A 18 2.37 3.48 -3.56
N ASP A 19 1.49 2.63 -3.05
CA ASP A 19 1.55 2.16 -1.67
C ASP A 19 2.67 1.13 -1.50
N GLU A 20 2.84 0.24 -2.47
CA GLU A 20 3.96 -0.71 -2.48
C GLU A 20 5.30 0.02 -2.62
N ALA A 21 5.38 0.97 -3.56
CA ALA A 21 6.56 1.79 -3.73
C ALA A 21 6.89 2.62 -2.47
N LEU A 22 5.87 3.13 -1.78
CA LEU A 22 6.04 3.88 -0.53
C LEU A 22 6.60 3.00 0.59
N LEU A 23 6.10 1.77 0.71
CA LEU A 23 6.55 0.83 1.73
C LEU A 23 7.97 0.32 1.45
N ASP A 24 8.30 0.05 0.18
CA ASP A 24 9.62 -0.41 -0.23
C ASP A 24 10.69 0.70 -0.19
N ALA A 25 10.28 1.97 -0.27
CA ALA A 25 11.17 3.11 -0.02
C ALA A 25 11.52 3.30 1.46
N CYS A 26 10.87 2.60 2.39
CA CYS A 26 11.19 2.68 3.82
C CYS A 26 12.45 1.85 4.15
N PRO A 27 13.29 2.28 5.12
CA PRO A 27 14.38 1.46 5.62
C PRO A 27 13.89 0.08 6.08
N THR A 28 14.72 -0.96 5.92
CA THR A 28 14.33 -2.35 6.20
C THR A 28 13.73 -2.54 7.59
N GLN A 29 14.33 -1.93 8.62
CA GLN A 29 13.81 -1.99 9.98
C GLN A 29 12.44 -1.34 10.10
N MET A 30 12.27 -0.14 9.55
CA MET A 30 10.99 0.58 9.58
C MET A 30 9.90 -0.19 8.84
N ARG A 31 10.22 -0.83 7.70
CA ARG A 31 9.26 -1.69 7.00
C ARG A 31 8.85 -2.88 7.85
N ALA A 32 9.80 -3.52 8.54
CA ALA A 32 9.50 -4.62 9.45
C ALA A 32 8.59 -4.17 10.61
N ASP A 33 8.88 -3.00 11.20
CA ASP A 33 8.08 -2.42 12.28
C ASP A 33 6.65 -2.10 11.80
N LEU A 34 6.51 -1.48 10.62
CA LEU A 34 5.20 -1.18 10.01
C LEU A 34 4.39 -2.44 9.69
N MET A 35 5.04 -3.50 9.21
CA MET A 35 4.37 -4.77 8.94
C MET A 35 3.97 -5.48 10.24
N ALA A 36 4.79 -5.40 11.29
CA ALA A 36 4.45 -5.93 12.61
C ALA A 36 3.26 -5.19 13.22
N GLU A 37 3.24 -3.85 13.12
CA GLU A 37 2.14 -3.01 13.57
C GLU A 37 0.86 -3.29 12.78
N ALA A 38 0.94 -3.37 11.45
CA ALA A 38 -0.21 -3.71 10.60
C ALA A 38 -0.80 -5.09 10.96
N ASN A 39 0.04 -6.08 11.26
CA ASN A 39 -0.40 -7.40 11.71
C ASN A 39 -1.09 -7.34 13.09
N LEU A 40 -0.56 -6.55 14.02
CA LEU A 40 -1.18 -6.37 15.33
C LEU A 40 -2.56 -5.72 15.20
N LEU A 41 -2.67 -4.69 14.36
CA LEU A 41 -3.95 -4.03 14.08
C LEU A 41 -4.93 -4.99 13.37
N ALA A 42 -4.46 -5.77 12.40
CA ALA A 42 -5.28 -6.77 11.73
C ALA A 42 -5.86 -7.78 12.73
N GLN A 43 -5.04 -8.31 13.64
CA GLN A 43 -5.52 -9.23 14.68
C GLN A 43 -6.54 -8.58 15.63
N ALA A 44 -6.40 -7.30 15.94
CA ALA A 44 -7.28 -6.59 16.86
C ALA A 44 -8.61 -6.15 16.23
N PHE A 45 -8.60 -5.72 14.96
CA PHE A 45 -9.72 -5.03 14.33
C PHE A 45 -10.27 -5.73 13.08
N ALA A 46 -9.52 -6.68 12.50
CA ALA A 46 -9.92 -7.51 11.38
C ALA A 46 -9.65 -9.00 11.70
N PRO A 47 -10.30 -9.58 12.73
CA PRO A 47 -9.99 -10.92 13.24
C PRO A 47 -10.23 -12.03 12.21
N GLU A 48 -11.05 -11.77 11.20
CA GLU A 48 -11.31 -12.68 10.10
C GLU A 48 -10.26 -12.57 8.97
N GLY A 49 -9.35 -11.58 9.06
CA GLY A 49 -8.27 -11.36 8.10
C GLY A 49 -8.74 -10.97 6.70
N ARG A 50 -10.03 -10.69 6.50
CA ARG A 50 -10.59 -10.44 5.17
C ARG A 50 -9.97 -9.20 4.55
N ALA A 51 -9.62 -9.28 3.27
CA ALA A 51 -9.03 -8.18 2.52
C ALA A 51 -9.83 -6.87 2.63
N GLU A 52 -11.16 -6.95 2.52
CA GLU A 52 -12.06 -5.80 2.65
C GLU A 52 -11.94 -5.07 4.01
N GLN A 53 -11.72 -5.81 5.11
CA GLN A 53 -11.54 -5.22 6.44
C GLN A 53 -10.21 -4.48 6.54
N LEU A 54 -9.15 -5.08 6.01
CA LEU A 54 -7.81 -4.49 5.98
C LEU A 54 -7.77 -3.24 5.09
N GLU A 55 -8.49 -3.25 3.96
CA GLU A 55 -8.65 -2.09 3.08
C GLU A 55 -9.43 -0.96 3.76
N ALA A 56 -10.53 -1.27 4.46
CA ALA A 56 -11.30 -0.28 5.21
C ALA A 56 -10.44 0.40 6.30
N MET A 57 -9.60 -0.37 6.99
CA MET A 57 -8.65 0.15 7.97
C MET A 57 -7.59 1.05 7.33
N ALA A 58 -6.99 0.60 6.22
CA ALA A 58 -6.03 1.40 5.47
C ALA A 58 -6.66 2.72 4.98
N GLN A 59 -7.90 2.67 4.52
CA GLN A 59 -8.64 3.85 4.10
C GLN A 59 -8.82 4.83 5.26
N ALA A 60 -9.30 4.36 6.41
CA ALA A 60 -9.50 5.19 7.61
C ALA A 60 -8.22 5.89 8.09
N LEU A 61 -7.08 5.17 8.08
CA LEU A 61 -5.77 5.75 8.44
C LEU A 61 -5.31 6.81 7.44
N SER A 62 -5.57 6.59 6.14
CA SER A 62 -5.18 7.54 5.09
C SER A 62 -6.08 8.77 5.02
N SER A 63 -7.34 8.66 5.48
CA SER A 63 -8.34 9.73 5.50
C SER A 63 -8.45 10.50 6.82
N GLY A 64 -7.79 10.03 7.89
CA GLY A 64 -7.89 10.56 9.26
C GLY A 64 -7.48 12.05 9.41
N ASP A 65 -7.99 12.67 10.48
CA ASP A 65 -8.00 14.12 10.66
C ASP A 65 -6.60 14.76 10.76
N ARG A 66 -6.51 15.99 10.26
CA ARG A 66 -5.33 16.63 9.66
C ARG A 66 -4.29 17.16 10.65
N ASP A 67 -4.51 17.02 11.95
CA ASP A 67 -3.94 17.91 12.96
C ASP A 67 -2.51 17.55 13.40
N ALA A 68 -2.06 16.30 13.22
CA ALA A 68 -0.68 15.92 13.48
C ALA A 68 0.07 15.62 12.16
N LYS A 69 0.77 16.61 11.60
CA LYS A 69 1.64 16.44 10.41
C LYS A 69 2.60 15.24 10.53
N ILE A 70 3.12 14.98 11.74
CA ILE A 70 4.02 13.85 12.02
C ILE A 70 3.27 12.51 11.98
N GLY A 71 2.02 12.45 12.45
CA GLY A 71 1.18 11.26 12.39
C GLY A 71 0.75 10.87 10.98
N ARG A 72 0.62 11.85 10.06
CA ARG A 72 0.14 11.59 8.68
C ARG A 72 1.07 10.72 7.85
N MET A 73 2.39 10.95 7.90
CA MET A 73 3.33 10.16 7.11
C MET A 73 3.36 8.70 7.61
N HIS A 74 3.37 8.53 8.92
CA HIS A 74 3.32 7.20 9.54
C HIS A 74 1.99 6.49 9.24
N ALA A 75 0.85 7.17 9.37
CA ALA A 75 -0.46 6.62 9.03
C ALA A 75 -0.57 6.19 7.56
N ARG A 76 0.02 6.95 6.62
CA ARG A 76 0.09 6.56 5.20
C ARG A 76 0.95 5.33 4.98
N ARG A 77 2.10 5.24 5.64
CA ARG A 77 2.97 4.06 5.56
C ARG A 77 2.31 2.82 6.17
N LEU A 78 1.58 3.00 7.27
CA LEU A 78 0.83 1.93 7.92
C LEU A 78 -0.38 1.49 7.06
N ALA A 79 -1.08 2.43 6.42
CA ALA A 79 -2.11 2.12 5.43
C ALA A 79 -1.55 1.31 4.25
N ALA A 80 -0.36 1.66 3.76
CA ALA A 80 0.32 0.88 2.72
C ALA A 80 0.68 -0.55 3.19
N ALA A 81 1.14 -0.71 4.43
CA ALA A 81 1.38 -2.02 5.02
C ALA A 81 0.10 -2.87 5.14
N LEU A 82 -1.02 -2.27 5.54
CA LEU A 82 -2.32 -2.94 5.60
C LEU A 82 -2.84 -3.37 4.22
N ARG A 83 -2.68 -2.52 3.19
CA ARG A 83 -3.03 -2.89 1.80
C ARG A 83 -2.17 -4.02 1.27
N ARG A 84 -0.88 -4.07 1.63
CA ARG A 84 -0.01 -5.20 1.30
C ARG A 84 -0.48 -6.49 1.98
N LEU A 85 -0.91 -6.43 3.24
CA LEU A 85 -1.50 -7.58 3.93
C LEU A 85 -2.80 -8.03 3.26
N ALA A 86 -3.67 -7.09 2.87
CA ALA A 86 -4.92 -7.40 2.17
C ALA A 86 -4.67 -8.21 0.89
N ARG A 87 -3.74 -7.73 0.04
CA ARG A 87 -3.36 -8.44 -1.20
C ARG A 87 -2.78 -9.82 -0.95
N ASN A 88 -1.98 -9.97 0.10
CA ASN A 88 -1.42 -11.27 0.48
C ASN A 88 -2.47 -12.23 1.06
N SER A 89 -3.63 -11.74 1.51
CA SER A 89 -4.72 -12.56 2.02
C SER A 89 -5.68 -13.03 0.91
N GLU A 90 -5.65 -12.42 -0.27
CA GLU A 90 -6.43 -12.84 -1.44
C GLU A 90 -5.69 -13.85 -2.33
N ALA A 91 -4.39 -14.05 -2.09
CA ALA A 91 -3.51 -14.99 -2.79
C ALA A 91 -3.46 -16.35 -2.09
#